data_AF-A0A3C1ZI91-F1
#
_entry.id   AF-A0A3C1ZI91-F1
#
_cell.length_a   1.000
_cell.length_b   1.000
_cell.length_c   1.000
_cell.angle_alpha   90.00
_cell.angle_beta   90.00
_cell.angle_gamma   90.00
#
_symmetry.space_group_name_H-M   'P 1'
#
loop_
_entity.id
_entity.type
_entity.pdbx_description
1 polymer ?
#
loop_
_entity_poly.entity_id
_entity_poly.type
_entity_poly.pdbx_seq_one_letter_code
_entity_poly.pdbx_strand_id
1 'polypeptide(L)' 'MAIGERMMAARLNTAASKVIDHYTYVLAGDGCLMEGVSAEACSLAGHLGLG' A
#
# COMPACT_ATOMS: atom_id res chain seq x y z
N MET A 1 2.03 4.48 2.53
CA MET A 1 1.10 5.09 1.54
C MET A 1 -0.08 4.16 1.24
N ALA A 2 0.14 2.96 0.70
CA ALA A 2 -0.96 2.02 0.35
C ALA A 2 -1.94 1.68 1.50
N ILE A 3 -1.45 1.49 2.73
CA ILE A 3 -2.33 1.31 3.92
C ILE A 3 -3.24 2.52 4.11
N GLY A 4 -2.70 3.73 3.96
CA GLY A 4 -3.45 4.98 4.10
C GLY A 4 -4.51 5.14 3.03
N GLU A 5 -4.18 4.83 1.77
CA GLU A 5 -5.14 4.80 0.65
C GLU A 5 -6.31 3.87 0.98
N ARG A 6 -6.02 2.61 1.32
CA ARG A 6 -7.05 1.61 1.64
C ARG A 6 -7.92 2.00 2.82
N MET A 7 -7.31 2.54 3.88
CA MET A 7 -8.03 2.99 5.07
C MET A 7 -8.94 4.19 4.77
N MET A 8 -8.50 5.14 3.95
CA MET A 8 -9.31 6.31 3.58
C MET A 8 -10.41 5.93 2.60
N ALA A 9 -10.10 5.08 1.61
CA ALA A 9 -11.09 4.51 0.70
C ALA A 9 -12.20 3.79 1.47
N ALA A 10 -11.86 2.95 2.45
CA ALA A 10 -12.85 2.25 3.28
C ALA A 10 -13.72 3.19 4.15
N ARG A 11 -13.22 4.38 4.50
CA ARG A 11 -13.94 5.36 5.34
C ARG A 11 -14.78 6.35 4.55
N LEU A 12 -14.35 6.71 3.35
CA LEU A 12 -14.89 7.84 2.60
C LEU A 12 -15.58 7.45 1.29
N ASN A 13 -15.24 6.30 0.71
CA ASN A 13 -15.93 5.84 -0.50
C ASN A 13 -17.32 5.32 -0.14
N THR A 14 -18.27 5.56 -1.04
CA THR A 14 -19.65 5.07 -0.94
C THR A 14 -20.01 4.32 -2.22
N ALA A 15 -21.17 3.66 -2.23
CA ALA A 15 -21.67 3.03 -3.44
C ALA A 15 -21.88 4.01 -4.61
N ALA A 16 -22.07 5.31 -4.32
CA ALA A 16 -22.32 6.34 -5.31
C ALA A 16 -21.04 7.06 -5.77
N SER A 17 -19.95 7.03 -4.99
CA SER A 17 -18.74 7.78 -5.31
C SER A 17 -17.48 7.15 -4.71
N LYS A 18 -16.46 6.99 -5.54
CA LYS A 18 -15.10 6.60 -5.14
C LYS A 18 -14.20 7.83 -5.18
N VAL A 19 -14.04 8.46 -4.03
CA VAL A 19 -13.25 9.69 -3.88
C VAL A 19 -11.76 9.37 -3.74
N ILE A 20 -11.45 8.24 -3.11
CA ILE A 20 -10.08 7.75 -2.94
C ILE A 20 -9.95 6.46 -3.75
N ASP A 21 -9.23 6.54 -4.86
CA ASP A 21 -8.93 5.41 -5.75
C ASP A 21 -7.63 5.74 -6.51
N HIS A 22 -6.49 5.35 -5.96
CA HIS A 22 -5.19 5.63 -6.57
C HIS A 22 -4.14 4.57 -6.20
N TYR A 23 -3.13 4.44 -7.06
CA TYR A 23 -2.01 3.54 -6.83
C TYR A 23 -0.86 4.22 -6.10
N THR A 24 -0.13 3.44 -5.31
CA THR A 24 1.20 3.82 -4.80
C THR A 24 2.24 3.04 -5.58
N TYR A 25 3.09 3.73 -6.33
CA TYR A 25 4.25 3.14 -6.99
C TYR A 25 5.52 3.45 -6.20
N VAL A 26 6.46 2.51 -6.20
CA VAL A 26 7.79 2.69 -5.61
C VAL A 26 8.84 2.18 -6.59
N LEU A 27 9.95 2.91 -6.71
CA LEU A 27 11.16 2.41 -7.36
C LEU A 27 12.10 1.93 -6.26
N ALA A 28 12.46 0.66 -6.31
CA ALA A 28 13.38 0.02 -5.37
C ALA A 28 14.49 -0.69 -6.15
N GLY A 29 15.70 -0.66 -5.62
CA GLY A 29 16.86 -1.37 -6.17
C GLY A 29 17.43 -2.37 -5.18
N ASP A 30 18.56 -2.99 -5.54
CA ASP A 30 19.17 -4.06 -4.74
C ASP A 30 19.46 -3.64 -3.30
N GLY A 31 19.97 -2.42 -3.10
CA GLY A 31 20.21 -1.86 -1.76
C GLY A 31 18.94 -1.83 -0.89
N CYS A 32 17.79 -1.47 -1.48
CA CYS A 32 16.52 -1.49 -0.76
C CYS A 32 16.12 -2.91 -0.39
N LEU A 33 16.30 -3.89 -1.29
CA LEU A 33 15.87 -5.28 -1.11
C LEU A 33 16.77 -6.09 -0.16
N MET A 34 18.02 -5.66 0.02
CA MET A 34 18.94 -6.26 1.00
C MET A 34 18.67 -5.78 2.43
N GLU A 35 18.04 -4.63 2.60
CA GLU A 35 17.72 -4.08 3.92
C GLU A 35 16.54 -4.82 4.56
N GLY A 36 16.71 -5.29 5.79
CA GLY A 36 15.71 -6.11 6.50
C GLY A 36 14.36 -5.41 6.66
N VAL A 37 14.35 -4.08 6.79
CA VAL A 37 13.13 -3.27 6.88
C VAL A 37 12.25 -3.41 5.62
N SER A 38 12.85 -3.63 4.45
CA SER A 38 12.08 -3.87 3.22
C SER A 38 11.37 -5.21 3.26
N ALA A 39 12.01 -6.25 3.79
CA ALA A 39 11.42 -7.57 3.95
C ALA A 39 10.27 -7.56 4.95
N GLU A 40 10.43 -6.86 6.09
CA GLU A 40 9.36 -6.64 7.06
C GLU A 40 8.16 -5.92 6.44
N ALA A 41 8.41 -4.82 5.71
CA ALA A 41 7.37 -4.06 5.03
C ALA A 41 6.66 -4.86 3.93
N CYS A 42 7.39 -5.59 3.09
CA CYS A 42 6.83 -6.44 2.03
C CYS A 42 6.02 -7.61 2.59
N SER A 43 6.50 -8.26 3.67
CA SER A 43 5.76 -9.32 4.36
C SER A 43 4.43 -8.81 4.90
N LEU A 44 4.44 -7.65 5.56
CA LEU A 44 3.22 -7.00 6.05
C LEU A 44 2.28 -6.60 4.92
N ALA A 45 2.81 -6.00 3.84
CA ALA A 45 2.01 -5.60 2.69
C ALA A 45 1.34 -6.80 1.99
N GLY A 46 2.05 -7.93 1.88
CA GLY A 46 1.52 -9.18 1.37
C GLY A 46 0.41 -9.75 2.26
N HIS A 47 0.63 -9.79 3.58
CA HIS A 47 -0.38 -10.25 4.54
C HIS A 47 -1.66 -9.39 4.51
N LEU A 48 -1.52 -8.07 4.37
CA LEU A 48 -2.63 -7.14 4.27
C LEU A 48 -3.27 -7.09 2.87
N GLY A 49 -2.68 -7.78 1.88
CA GLY A 49 -3.17 -7.83 0.51
C GLY A 49 -3.20 -6.47 -0.18
N LEU A 50 -2.18 -5.63 -0.01
CA LEU A 50 -2.11 -4.25 -0.53
C LEU A 50 -1.77 -4.15 -2.03
N GLY A 51 -2.46 -4.93 -2.87
CA GLY A 51 -2.35 -4.90 -4.34
C GLY A 51 -3.70 -4.86 -5.03
#